data_AF-A0A2E9VVC5-F1
#
_entry.id   AF-A0A2E9VVC5-F1
#
_cell.length_a   1.000
_cell.length_b   1.000
_cell.length_c   1.000
_cell.angle_alpha   90.00
_cell.angle_beta   90.00
_cell.angle_gamma   90.00
#
_symmetry.space_group_name_H-M   'P 1'
#
loop_
_entity.id
_entity.type
_entity.pdbx_description
1 polymer ?
#
loop_
_entity_poly.entity_id
_entity_poly.type
_entity_poly.pdbx_seq_one_letter_code
_entity_poly.pdbx_strand_id
1 'polypeptide(L)'
;MLLRSLIILFVLTTLSQLSEAQTLVFDGTTSEKPGKHLVFLAGDHEYRSEESLPAMARILAKHHGYKCTVLFSVDQKTGEIAPGSSYMPGTEALEDADLMVIFLRFQDFPPEQMQPIVDYLDRAGPVVGMRTSTHAFKIPENSEFARFDYRSKDPEFKDGFGRQILGETWAGHYGKNHVMSTRLDLIPAQKSHPILKGVDKPWVHAGGYWTEPTSDCVVLANAQPLQGMTPDSPPAEGKLPCPGVWTRSYSNATGKAGRVFTTTYGASEDLLNEDFRRLMINACFWACGDEDQIQPDLNIEFVGPYNPTTFKFNGHRREVLPSDLAGWESPIMPITKPVSE
;
A
#
# COMPACT_ATOMS: atom_id res chain seq x y z
N MET A 1 37.74 -15.01 55.18
CA MET A 1 37.34 -15.70 53.93
C MET A 1 36.22 -14.93 53.27
N LEU A 2 36.25 -14.81 51.94
CA LEU A 2 35.11 -14.52 51.05
C LEU A 2 34.05 -13.50 51.53
N LEU A 3 34.31 -12.23 51.25
CA LEU A 3 33.22 -11.27 51.01
C LEU A 3 32.63 -11.60 49.62
N ARG A 4 31.32 -11.86 49.52
CA ARG A 4 30.64 -12.10 48.24
C ARG A 4 29.68 -10.96 47.92
N SER A 5 30.09 -10.08 47.01
CA SER A 5 29.22 -9.04 46.43
C SER A 5 28.13 -9.67 45.58
N LEU A 6 26.87 -9.29 45.80
CA LEU A 6 25.76 -9.65 44.93
C LEU A 6 25.35 -8.42 44.11
N ILE A 7 25.96 -8.26 42.93
CA ILE A 7 25.55 -7.23 41.96
C ILE A 7 24.40 -7.81 41.14
N ILE A 8 23.18 -7.31 41.39
CA ILE A 8 22.01 -7.62 40.56
C ILE A 8 22.10 -6.76 39.31
N LEU A 9 22.38 -7.40 38.17
CA LEU A 9 22.49 -6.74 36.87
C LEU A 9 21.11 -6.46 36.29
N PHE A 10 20.53 -5.31 36.63
CA PHE A 10 19.29 -4.82 36.01
C PHE A 10 19.60 -4.20 34.64
N VAL A 11 19.57 -5.04 33.60
CA VAL A 11 19.76 -4.68 32.18
C VAL A 11 18.72 -5.41 31.34
N LEU A 12 18.30 -4.78 30.23
CA LEU A 12 17.22 -5.17 29.30
C LEU A 12 15.78 -4.95 29.84
N THR A 13 15.14 -3.87 29.37
CA THR A 13 13.75 -3.81 28.82
C THR A 13 13.44 -2.37 28.36
N THR A 14 14.21 -1.82 27.42
CA THR A 14 14.00 -0.45 26.91
C THR A 14 14.01 -0.31 25.38
N LEU A 15 14.50 -1.31 24.63
CA LEU A 15 14.46 -1.27 23.16
C LEU A 15 13.07 -1.63 22.59
N SER A 16 12.31 -2.51 23.26
CA SER A 16 11.01 -2.99 22.78
C SER A 16 9.96 -1.88 22.64
N GLN A 17 9.96 -0.91 23.56
CA GLN A 17 8.96 0.17 23.60
C GLN A 17 9.06 1.16 22.43
N LEU A 18 10.21 1.22 21.75
CA LEU A 18 10.37 2.11 20.58
C LEU A 18 9.75 1.52 19.31
N SER A 19 9.85 0.21 19.09
CA SER A 19 9.18 -0.45 17.95
C SER A 19 7.65 -0.42 18.11
N GLU A 20 7.16 -0.68 19.33
CA GLU A 20 5.73 -0.65 19.66
C GLU A 20 5.11 0.76 19.48
N ALA A 21 5.89 1.83 19.59
CA ALA A 21 5.46 3.21 19.34
C ALA A 21 5.46 3.63 17.86
N GLN A 22 6.05 2.80 16.96
CA GLN A 22 6.27 3.13 15.54
C GLN A 22 5.34 2.35 14.59
N THR A 23 4.54 1.43 15.11
CA THR A 23 3.51 0.68 14.35
C THR A 23 2.10 1.11 14.78
N LEU A 24 1.11 0.88 13.92
CA LEU A 24 -0.28 1.30 14.14
C LEU A 24 -1.22 0.13 13.92
N VAL A 25 -1.71 -0.46 15.02
CA VAL A 25 -2.59 -1.64 14.99
C VAL A 25 -4.05 -1.24 15.23
N PHE A 26 -4.91 -1.53 14.25
CA PHE A 26 -6.36 -1.47 14.35
C PHE A 26 -6.91 -2.90 14.45
N ASP A 27 -7.26 -3.33 15.66
CA ASP A 27 -7.90 -4.62 15.88
C ASP A 27 -9.43 -4.47 15.77
N GLY A 28 -9.99 -5.03 14.70
CA GLY A 28 -11.43 -5.15 14.50
C GLY A 28 -11.99 -6.54 14.88
N THR A 29 -11.13 -7.47 15.27
CA THR A 29 -11.51 -8.88 15.48
C THR A 29 -12.39 -9.05 16.72
N THR A 30 -13.08 -10.19 16.80
CA THR A 30 -13.91 -10.54 17.96
C THR A 30 -13.63 -11.96 18.40
N SER A 31 -13.93 -12.30 19.66
CA SER A 31 -13.79 -13.68 20.17
C SER A 31 -14.65 -14.71 19.44
N GLU A 32 -15.66 -14.27 18.67
CA GLU A 32 -16.53 -15.11 17.86
C GLU A 32 -16.04 -15.25 16.40
N LYS A 33 -15.16 -14.34 15.95
CA LYS A 33 -14.52 -14.33 14.63
C LYS A 33 -13.09 -13.76 14.74
N PRO A 34 -12.05 -14.61 14.87
CA PRO A 34 -10.68 -14.19 14.63
C PRO A 34 -10.55 -13.80 13.16
N GLY A 35 -10.42 -12.50 12.90
CA GLY A 35 -10.26 -11.96 11.55
C GLY A 35 -8.84 -12.13 11.03
N LYS A 36 -8.70 -12.13 9.70
CA LYS A 36 -7.41 -12.20 9.01
C LYS A 36 -6.53 -10.99 9.33
N HIS A 37 -5.21 -11.18 9.28
CA HIS A 37 -4.22 -10.14 9.53
C HIS A 37 -3.75 -9.49 8.23
N LEU A 38 -4.08 -8.21 8.06
CA LEU A 38 -3.68 -7.38 6.91
C LEU A 38 -2.57 -6.43 7.33
N VAL A 39 -1.45 -6.41 6.61
CA VAL A 39 -0.31 -5.53 6.89
C VAL A 39 -0.12 -4.53 5.76
N PHE A 40 0.00 -3.25 6.12
CA PHE A 40 -0.02 -2.11 5.21
C PHE A 40 1.33 -1.38 5.25
N LEU A 41 2.02 -1.24 4.12
CA LEU A 41 3.37 -0.66 4.03
C LEU A 41 3.32 0.70 3.31
N ALA A 42 3.42 1.80 4.07
CA ALA A 42 3.35 3.18 3.57
C ALA A 42 4.73 3.87 3.50
N GLY A 43 5.17 4.26 2.29
CA GLY A 43 6.50 4.85 2.06
C GLY A 43 6.71 5.52 0.70
N ASP A 44 5.81 6.41 0.29
CA ASP A 44 5.90 7.26 -0.93
C ASP A 44 5.69 8.78 -0.63
N HIS A 45 6.10 9.70 -1.53
CA HIS A 45 6.76 10.95 -1.11
C HIS A 45 6.47 12.35 -1.74
N GLU A 46 5.54 12.76 -2.62
CA GLU A 46 4.47 12.28 -3.53
C GLU A 46 3.07 11.89 -3.01
N TYR A 47 2.51 10.71 -3.27
CA TYR A 47 1.07 10.39 -3.29
C TYR A 47 0.38 10.13 -1.93
N ARG A 48 1.05 10.39 -0.80
CA ARG A 48 0.51 10.31 0.57
C ARG A 48 0.02 8.92 0.99
N SER A 49 0.89 7.93 0.80
CA SER A 49 0.73 6.55 1.29
C SER A 49 0.29 6.44 2.75
N GLU A 50 0.83 7.31 3.60
CA GLU A 50 0.61 7.40 5.04
C GLU A 50 -0.73 8.05 5.41
N GLU A 51 -1.48 8.57 4.43
CA GLU A 51 -2.88 8.94 4.57
C GLU A 51 -3.79 7.82 4.01
N SER A 52 -3.50 7.33 2.79
CA SER A 52 -4.33 6.32 2.12
C SER A 52 -4.42 4.99 2.88
N LEU A 53 -3.28 4.44 3.31
CA LEU A 53 -3.25 3.11 3.92
C LEU A 53 -3.93 3.04 5.31
N PRO A 54 -3.70 3.95 6.27
CA PRO A 54 -4.45 3.92 7.52
C PRO A 54 -5.96 4.18 7.34
N ALA A 55 -6.37 4.91 6.30
CA ALA A 55 -7.79 5.07 5.98
C ALA A 55 -8.43 3.73 5.56
N MET A 56 -7.80 3.00 4.64
CA MET A 56 -8.24 1.66 4.24
C MET A 56 -8.19 0.67 5.41
N ALA A 57 -7.11 0.69 6.20
CA ALA A 57 -6.93 -0.18 7.36
C ALA A 57 -8.03 -0.01 8.40
N ARG A 58 -8.41 1.24 8.74
CA ARG A 58 -9.52 1.47 9.68
C ARG A 58 -10.86 1.00 9.12
N ILE A 59 -11.16 1.20 7.83
CA ILE A 59 -12.40 0.72 7.20
C ILE A 59 -12.48 -0.81 7.33
N LEU A 60 -11.40 -1.51 6.94
CA LEU A 60 -11.31 -2.97 6.99
C LEU A 60 -11.42 -3.52 8.42
N ALA A 61 -10.74 -2.92 9.40
CA ALA A 61 -10.87 -3.33 10.78
C ALA A 61 -12.26 -3.00 11.36
N LYS A 62 -12.69 -1.73 11.32
CA LYS A 62 -13.88 -1.23 12.04
C LYS A 62 -15.20 -1.78 11.51
N HIS A 63 -15.30 -2.02 10.20
CA HIS A 63 -16.55 -2.42 9.55
C HIS A 63 -16.57 -3.89 9.15
N HIS A 64 -15.40 -4.50 8.94
CA HIS A 64 -15.29 -5.85 8.37
C HIS A 64 -14.54 -6.85 9.26
N GLY A 65 -14.03 -6.41 10.42
CA GLY A 65 -13.54 -7.28 11.48
C GLY A 65 -12.14 -7.84 11.28
N TYR A 66 -11.35 -7.27 10.36
CA TYR A 66 -9.95 -7.63 10.16
C TYR A 66 -9.04 -7.10 11.30
N LYS A 67 -7.90 -7.77 11.54
CA LYS A 67 -6.76 -7.18 12.25
C LYS A 67 -5.94 -6.43 11.20
N CYS A 68 -5.69 -5.14 11.38
CA CYS A 68 -4.93 -4.33 10.41
C CYS A 68 -3.74 -3.64 11.08
N THR A 69 -2.52 -3.94 10.62
CA THR A 69 -1.28 -3.31 11.09
C THR A 69 -0.73 -2.39 10.00
N VAL A 70 -0.52 -1.12 10.32
CA VAL A 70 0.06 -0.13 9.40
C VAL A 70 1.49 0.19 9.82
N LEU A 71 2.40 0.03 8.87
CA LEU A 71 3.83 0.30 8.96
C LEU A 71 4.15 1.54 8.13
N PHE A 72 5.04 2.39 8.64
CA PHE A 72 5.40 3.65 8.01
C PHE A 72 6.91 3.74 7.80
N SER A 73 7.32 4.38 6.70
CA SER A 73 8.62 5.04 6.61
C SER A 73 8.72 6.11 7.72
N VAL A 74 9.68 5.99 8.64
CA VAL A 74 9.88 6.92 9.77
C VAL A 74 11.31 7.45 9.87
N ASP A 75 11.51 8.62 10.48
CA ASP A 75 12.85 9.06 10.88
C ASP A 75 13.36 8.20 12.04
N GLN A 76 14.56 7.63 11.87
CA GLN A 76 15.16 6.68 12.82
C GLN A 76 15.47 7.29 14.20
N LYS A 77 15.52 8.61 14.35
CA LYS A 77 15.85 9.31 15.60
C LYS A 77 14.62 9.85 16.33
N THR A 78 13.62 10.34 15.60
CA THR A 78 12.41 10.92 16.21
C THR A 78 11.22 9.96 16.23
N GLY A 79 11.18 8.98 15.32
CA GLY A 79 10.00 8.13 15.11
C GLY A 79 8.84 8.83 14.38
N GLU A 80 9.04 10.08 13.93
CA GLU A 80 8.07 10.77 13.08
C GLU A 80 7.93 10.07 11.73
N ILE A 81 6.71 10.06 11.19
CA ILE A 81 6.44 9.58 9.85
C ILE A 81 7.18 10.47 8.85
N ALA A 82 8.11 9.86 8.11
CA ALA A 82 9.02 10.50 7.17
C ALA A 82 8.84 9.84 5.79
N PRO A 83 7.81 10.24 5.02
CA PRO A 83 7.38 9.48 3.84
C PRO A 83 8.48 9.40 2.78
N GLY A 84 8.81 8.17 2.38
CA GLY A 84 9.92 7.90 1.46
C GLY A 84 11.27 7.60 2.12
N SER A 85 11.40 7.68 3.44
CA SER A 85 12.61 7.18 4.13
C SER A 85 12.70 5.65 4.06
N SER A 86 13.90 5.12 3.80
CA SER A 86 14.18 3.68 3.82
C SER A 86 14.47 3.20 5.24
N TYR A 87 13.51 3.42 6.14
CA TYR A 87 13.50 2.86 7.48
C TYR A 87 12.04 2.60 7.90
N MET A 88 11.65 1.32 7.93
CA MET A 88 10.30 0.85 8.22
C MET A 88 10.37 -0.26 9.29
N PRO A 89 10.30 0.07 10.58
CA PRO A 89 10.22 -0.92 11.66
C PRO A 89 8.86 -1.64 11.66
N GLY A 90 8.79 -2.82 12.28
CA GLY A 90 7.55 -3.59 12.40
C GLY A 90 7.24 -4.55 11.25
N THR A 91 8.14 -4.69 10.26
CA THR A 91 7.99 -5.61 9.12
C THR A 91 7.91 -7.08 9.54
N GLU A 92 8.35 -7.44 10.75
CA GLU A 92 8.10 -8.74 11.37
C GLU A 92 6.61 -9.11 11.48
N ALA A 93 5.70 -8.12 11.44
CA ALA A 93 4.25 -8.34 11.34
C ALA A 93 3.84 -9.10 10.06
N LEU A 94 4.72 -9.22 9.07
CA LEU A 94 4.51 -10.05 7.87
C LEU A 94 4.70 -11.56 8.13
N GLU A 95 5.15 -12.00 9.31
CA GLU A 95 5.27 -13.45 9.60
C GLU A 95 3.89 -14.15 9.56
N ASP A 96 2.89 -13.61 10.27
CA ASP A 96 1.54 -14.19 10.39
C ASP A 96 0.49 -13.60 9.42
N ALA A 97 0.86 -12.61 8.59
CA ALA A 97 -0.07 -11.89 7.72
C ALA A 97 -0.76 -12.75 6.63
N ASP A 98 -2.05 -12.51 6.41
CA ASP A 98 -2.87 -13.07 5.32
C ASP A 98 -2.78 -12.25 4.03
N LEU A 99 -2.50 -10.95 4.12
CA LEU A 99 -2.38 -10.03 2.99
C LEU A 99 -1.39 -8.89 3.29
N MET A 100 -0.52 -8.61 2.32
CA MET A 100 0.32 -7.41 2.27
C MET A 100 -0.30 -6.36 1.32
N VAL A 101 -0.57 -5.16 1.84
CA VAL A 101 -1.02 -3.99 1.07
C VAL A 101 0.18 -3.03 0.94
N ILE A 102 0.67 -2.79 -0.27
CA ILE A 102 1.97 -2.14 -0.50
C ILE A 102 1.84 -0.82 -1.29
N PHE A 103 2.33 0.26 -0.68
CA PHE A 103 2.38 1.62 -1.22
C PHE A 103 3.76 2.24 -0.90
N LEU A 104 4.79 1.64 -1.48
CA LEU A 104 6.19 2.03 -1.33
C LEU A 104 6.75 2.67 -2.62
N ARG A 105 7.87 3.38 -2.47
CA ARG A 105 8.64 3.92 -3.59
C ARG A 105 10.14 3.93 -3.36
N PHE A 106 10.88 3.39 -4.32
CA PHE A 106 12.35 3.46 -4.40
C PHE A 106 13.07 3.15 -3.07
N GLN A 107 12.56 2.18 -2.30
CA GLN A 107 13.07 1.83 -0.98
C GLN A 107 14.31 0.94 -1.05
N ASP A 108 15.23 1.16 -0.12
CA ASP A 108 16.45 0.37 0.12
C ASP A 108 16.57 0.12 1.63
N PHE A 109 15.69 -0.74 2.15
CA PHE A 109 15.57 -0.98 3.58
C PHE A 109 16.79 -1.74 4.15
N PRO A 110 17.14 -1.53 5.44
CA PRO A 110 18.06 -2.39 6.18
C PRO A 110 17.69 -3.88 6.04
N PRO A 111 18.66 -4.82 6.01
CA PRO A 111 18.40 -6.25 5.83
C PRO A 111 17.35 -6.83 6.79
N GLU A 112 17.36 -6.42 8.05
CA GLU A 112 16.42 -6.84 9.07
C GLU A 112 14.97 -6.37 8.83
N GLN A 113 14.78 -5.33 8.00
CA GLN A 113 13.47 -4.83 7.57
C GLN A 113 13.06 -5.35 6.19
N MET A 114 14.03 -5.63 5.31
CA MET A 114 13.76 -6.21 4.00
C MET A 114 13.45 -7.72 4.07
N GLN A 115 14.13 -8.48 4.92
CA GLN A 115 14.00 -9.94 4.97
C GLN A 115 12.56 -10.42 5.24
N PRO A 116 11.76 -9.85 6.16
CA PRO A 116 10.36 -10.26 6.35
C PRO A 116 9.48 -10.05 5.11
N ILE A 117 9.80 -9.07 4.26
CA ILE A 117 9.12 -8.86 2.97
C ILE A 117 9.51 -9.97 1.98
N VAL A 118 10.78 -10.40 1.99
CA VAL A 118 11.25 -11.54 1.19
C VAL A 118 10.56 -12.84 1.63
N ASP A 119 10.55 -13.12 2.94
CA ASP A 119 9.93 -14.31 3.51
C ASP A 119 8.42 -14.37 3.21
N TYR A 120 7.74 -13.22 3.25
CA TYR A 120 6.32 -13.09 2.86
C TYR A 120 6.07 -13.49 1.39
N LEU A 121 6.95 -13.06 0.48
CA LEU A 121 6.85 -13.37 -0.95
C LEU A 121 7.27 -14.83 -1.23
N ASP A 122 8.32 -15.32 -0.60
CA ASP A 122 8.79 -16.70 -0.78
C ASP A 122 7.81 -17.73 -0.15
N ARG A 123 6.94 -17.33 0.80
CA ARG A 123 5.76 -18.12 1.22
C ARG A 123 4.52 -17.96 0.34
N ALA A 124 4.62 -17.25 -0.79
CA ALA A 124 3.53 -16.92 -1.72
C ALA A 124 2.33 -16.23 -1.04
N GLY A 125 2.59 -15.20 -0.23
CA GLY A 125 1.55 -14.36 0.38
C GLY A 125 0.81 -13.47 -0.65
N PRO A 126 -0.51 -13.26 -0.53
CA PRO A 126 -1.26 -12.33 -1.38
C PRO A 126 -0.77 -10.88 -1.32
N VAL A 127 -0.92 -10.12 -2.41
CA VAL A 127 -0.47 -8.72 -2.50
C VAL A 127 -1.53 -7.80 -3.11
N VAL A 128 -1.77 -6.65 -2.49
CA VAL A 128 -2.49 -5.50 -3.07
C VAL A 128 -1.48 -4.39 -3.32
N GLY A 129 -1.05 -4.25 -4.58
CA GLY A 129 -0.14 -3.21 -5.02
C GLY A 129 -0.88 -1.94 -5.44
N MET A 130 -0.62 -0.83 -4.76
CA MET A 130 -1.10 0.49 -5.19
C MET A 130 -0.01 1.20 -5.99
N ARG A 131 -0.33 2.36 -6.60
CA ARG A 131 0.72 3.36 -6.89
C ARG A 131 1.52 3.58 -5.60
N THR A 132 2.85 3.65 -5.56
CA THR A 132 3.87 3.57 -6.62
C THR A 132 4.56 2.19 -6.69
N SER A 133 3.95 1.13 -6.15
CA SER A 133 4.64 -0.14 -5.84
C SER A 133 5.22 -0.92 -7.02
N THR A 134 4.87 -0.58 -8.28
CA THR A 134 5.60 -1.05 -9.49
C THR A 134 7.09 -0.68 -9.47
N HIS A 135 7.47 0.31 -8.65
CA HIS A 135 8.84 0.65 -8.29
C HIS A 135 9.00 0.83 -6.78
N ALA A 136 8.45 -0.12 -6.00
CA ALA A 136 8.55 -0.16 -4.54
C ALA A 136 10.00 -0.06 -4.04
N PHE A 137 10.94 -0.74 -4.71
CA PHE A 137 12.33 -0.88 -4.30
C PHE A 137 13.31 -0.27 -5.29
N LYS A 138 14.40 0.31 -4.78
CA LYS A 138 15.54 0.81 -5.57
C LYS A 138 16.84 0.45 -4.85
N ILE A 139 17.36 -0.75 -5.12
CA ILE A 139 18.36 -1.41 -4.29
C ILE A 139 19.72 -1.46 -5.03
N PRO A 140 20.86 -1.12 -4.37
CA PRO A 140 22.18 -1.20 -4.97
C PRO A 140 22.56 -2.61 -5.48
N GLU A 141 23.29 -2.68 -6.59
CA GLU A 141 23.72 -3.95 -7.22
C GLU A 141 24.62 -4.84 -6.33
N ASN A 142 25.13 -4.29 -5.22
CA ASN A 142 25.95 -5.01 -4.23
C ASN A 142 25.20 -5.40 -2.95
N SER A 143 23.87 -5.21 -2.89
CA SER A 143 23.01 -5.70 -1.81
C SER A 143 22.60 -7.15 -2.05
N GLU A 144 22.40 -7.93 -1.00
CA GLU A 144 21.84 -9.29 -1.11
C GLU A 144 20.40 -9.28 -1.67
N PHE A 145 19.68 -8.15 -1.50
CA PHE A 145 18.33 -7.95 -2.03
C PHE A 145 18.30 -7.31 -3.43
N ALA A 146 19.44 -7.15 -4.10
CA ALA A 146 19.55 -6.50 -5.42
C ALA A 146 18.58 -7.07 -6.47
N ARG A 147 18.21 -8.35 -6.37
CA ARG A 147 17.22 -8.99 -7.26
C ARG A 147 15.87 -8.25 -7.28
N PHE A 148 15.48 -7.60 -6.18
CA PHE A 148 14.18 -6.92 -6.03
C PHE A 148 14.12 -5.50 -6.62
N ASP A 149 15.27 -4.88 -6.95
CA ASP A 149 15.33 -3.55 -7.58
C ASP A 149 14.44 -3.49 -8.83
N TYR A 150 13.68 -2.41 -9.01
CA TYR A 150 12.76 -2.24 -10.14
C TYR A 150 13.40 -2.29 -11.55
N ARG A 151 14.73 -2.27 -11.66
CA ARG A 151 15.52 -2.47 -12.88
C ARG A 151 16.49 -3.64 -12.77
N SER A 152 16.18 -4.60 -11.90
CA SER A 152 16.95 -5.82 -11.69
C SER A 152 17.27 -6.52 -13.01
N LYS A 153 18.56 -6.83 -13.17
CA LYS A 153 19.12 -7.56 -14.32
C LYS A 153 19.21 -9.06 -14.05
N ASP A 154 18.74 -9.50 -12.89
CA ASP A 154 18.69 -10.91 -12.49
C ASP A 154 17.86 -11.71 -13.50
N PRO A 155 18.38 -12.78 -14.13
CA PRO A 155 17.61 -13.59 -15.07
C PRO A 155 16.39 -14.29 -14.44
N GLU A 156 16.42 -14.60 -13.15
CA GLU A 156 15.34 -15.29 -12.43
C GLU A 156 14.33 -14.29 -11.83
N PHE A 157 14.72 -13.02 -11.63
CA PHE A 157 13.86 -11.96 -11.08
C PHE A 157 13.88 -10.66 -11.91
N LYS A 158 13.89 -10.80 -13.24
CA LYS A 158 14.12 -9.70 -14.20
C LYS A 158 13.11 -8.56 -14.06
N ASP A 159 13.61 -7.32 -14.14
CA ASP A 159 12.81 -6.09 -14.02
C ASP A 159 12.10 -5.94 -12.64
N GLY A 160 12.52 -6.72 -11.64
CA GLY A 160 12.31 -6.46 -10.22
C GLY A 160 10.96 -6.87 -9.64
N PHE A 161 10.74 -6.47 -8.38
CA PHE A 161 9.50 -6.72 -7.63
C PHE A 161 8.25 -6.32 -8.40
N GLY A 162 8.27 -5.15 -9.05
CA GLY A 162 7.15 -4.68 -9.86
C GLY A 162 6.78 -5.67 -10.96
N ARG A 163 7.74 -6.05 -11.82
CA ARG A 163 7.45 -6.96 -12.94
C ARG A 163 7.12 -8.38 -12.46
N GLN A 164 7.83 -8.90 -11.46
CA GLN A 164 7.73 -10.31 -11.06
C GLN A 164 6.59 -10.61 -10.08
N ILE A 165 6.20 -9.67 -9.23
CA ILE A 165 5.07 -9.81 -8.29
C ILE A 165 3.82 -9.10 -8.82
N LEU A 166 3.93 -7.81 -9.17
CA LEU A 166 2.79 -7.00 -9.58
C LEU A 166 2.42 -7.11 -11.06
N GLY A 167 3.30 -7.70 -11.88
CA GLY A 167 3.15 -7.82 -13.34
C GLY A 167 3.62 -6.60 -14.13
N GLU A 168 4.12 -5.55 -13.48
CA GLU A 168 4.61 -4.34 -14.17
C GLU A 168 5.67 -3.54 -13.38
N THR A 169 6.68 -3.02 -14.08
CA THR A 169 7.71 -2.10 -13.57
C THR A 169 7.49 -0.65 -14.04
N TRP A 170 8.35 0.28 -13.63
CA TRP A 170 8.22 1.71 -13.90
C TRP A 170 8.72 2.13 -15.29
N ALA A 171 7.77 2.30 -16.23
CA ALA A 171 8.01 2.87 -17.55
C ALA A 171 8.05 4.41 -17.58
N GLY A 172 7.07 5.09 -16.97
CA GLY A 172 7.03 6.55 -16.89
C GLY A 172 5.63 7.17 -16.77
N HIS A 173 5.58 8.49 -16.56
CA HIS A 173 4.33 9.26 -16.51
C HIS A 173 3.69 9.39 -17.89
N TYR A 174 2.36 9.30 -17.94
CA TYR A 174 1.57 9.39 -19.18
C TYR A 174 0.52 10.49 -19.09
N GLY A 175 0.99 11.73 -18.94
CA GLY A 175 0.15 12.92 -18.78
C GLY A 175 0.95 14.04 -18.12
N LYS A 176 0.26 15.10 -17.69
CA LYS A 176 0.82 16.13 -16.82
C LYS A 176 0.25 15.94 -15.40
N ASN A 177 1.09 15.54 -14.45
CA ASN A 177 0.65 15.34 -13.07
C ASN A 177 0.10 16.65 -12.48
N HIS A 178 -0.88 16.56 -11.58
CA HIS A 178 -1.62 17.69 -10.98
C HIS A 178 -2.37 18.61 -11.98
N VAL A 179 -2.46 18.23 -13.26
CA VAL A 179 -3.22 18.95 -14.31
C VAL A 179 -4.21 18.02 -15.02
N MET A 180 -3.81 16.76 -15.22
CA MET A 180 -4.61 15.71 -15.84
C MET A 180 -4.96 14.65 -14.79
N SER A 181 -6.25 14.54 -14.46
CA SER A 181 -6.81 13.42 -13.69
C SER A 181 -6.99 12.18 -14.58
N THR A 182 -7.43 11.06 -14.00
CA THR A 182 -7.61 9.80 -14.74
C THR A 182 -8.99 9.18 -14.46
N ARG A 183 -9.70 8.75 -15.51
CA ARG A 183 -10.88 7.88 -15.40
C ARG A 183 -10.47 6.42 -15.56
N LEU A 184 -11.05 5.52 -14.78
CA LEU A 184 -10.81 4.08 -14.85
C LEU A 184 -11.97 3.40 -15.59
N ASP A 185 -11.83 3.28 -16.91
CA ASP A 185 -12.81 2.64 -17.80
C ASP A 185 -12.82 1.12 -17.59
N LEU A 186 -13.85 0.62 -16.88
CA LEU A 186 -14.03 -0.79 -16.56
C LEU A 186 -14.12 -1.66 -17.84
N ILE A 187 -13.39 -2.78 -17.86
CA ILE A 187 -13.41 -3.72 -18.99
C ILE A 187 -14.75 -4.47 -19.00
N PRO A 188 -15.60 -4.35 -20.06
CA PRO A 188 -16.96 -4.93 -20.04
C PRO A 188 -16.99 -6.45 -19.83
N ALA A 189 -15.98 -7.17 -20.33
CA ALA A 189 -15.84 -8.62 -20.15
C ALA A 189 -15.52 -9.04 -18.69
N GLN A 190 -15.04 -8.12 -17.86
CA GLN A 190 -14.71 -8.36 -16.45
C GLN A 190 -15.79 -7.89 -15.47
N LYS A 191 -16.96 -7.43 -15.95
CA LYS A 191 -18.03 -6.86 -15.10
C LYS A 191 -18.55 -7.82 -14.01
N SER A 192 -18.35 -9.13 -14.16
CA SER A 192 -18.68 -10.16 -13.16
C SER A 192 -17.57 -10.44 -12.14
N HIS A 193 -16.37 -9.87 -12.30
CA HIS A 193 -15.25 -10.07 -11.39
C HIS A 193 -15.59 -9.49 -9.99
N PRO A 194 -15.38 -10.22 -8.87
CA PRO A 194 -15.87 -9.80 -7.56
C PRO A 194 -15.40 -8.41 -7.11
N ILE A 195 -14.20 -8.00 -7.52
CA ILE A 195 -13.65 -6.66 -7.22
C ILE A 195 -14.51 -5.52 -7.78
N LEU A 196 -15.22 -5.73 -8.90
CA LEU A 196 -16.07 -4.71 -9.54
C LEU A 196 -17.52 -4.69 -9.02
N LYS A 197 -17.86 -5.49 -7.99
CA LYS A 197 -19.19 -5.45 -7.34
C LYS A 197 -19.45 -4.05 -6.77
N GLY A 198 -20.50 -3.39 -7.26
CA GLY A 198 -20.90 -2.04 -6.83
C GLY A 198 -20.06 -0.90 -7.40
N VAL A 199 -19.10 -1.17 -8.29
CA VAL A 199 -18.22 -0.16 -8.93
C VAL A 199 -18.76 0.18 -10.31
N ASP A 200 -19.00 1.46 -10.61
CA ASP A 200 -19.55 1.95 -11.89
C ASP A 200 -18.62 2.93 -12.63
N LYS A 201 -18.20 4.05 -12.01
CA LYS A 201 -17.38 5.10 -12.64
C LYS A 201 -16.18 5.55 -11.77
N PRO A 202 -15.25 4.64 -11.44
CA PRO A 202 -14.06 5.00 -10.68
C PRO A 202 -13.22 6.07 -11.40
N TRP A 203 -12.88 7.11 -10.67
CA TRP A 203 -12.10 8.26 -11.14
C TRP A 203 -11.16 8.72 -10.02
N VAL A 204 -9.99 9.21 -10.41
CA VAL A 204 -8.86 9.45 -9.51
C VAL A 204 -8.15 10.75 -9.88
N HIS A 205 -7.72 11.50 -8.87
CA HIS A 205 -7.02 12.77 -9.03
C HIS A 205 -5.61 12.56 -9.60
N ALA A 206 -4.95 11.44 -9.27
CA ALA A 206 -3.60 11.14 -9.72
C ALA A 206 -3.47 10.98 -11.26
N GLY A 207 -2.45 11.63 -11.83
CA GLY A 207 -2.18 11.58 -13.26
C GLY A 207 -1.58 10.25 -13.71
N GLY A 208 -1.97 9.80 -14.90
CA GLY A 208 -1.68 8.44 -15.38
C GLY A 208 -0.21 8.07 -15.57
N TYR A 209 0.03 6.76 -15.60
CA TYR A 209 1.26 6.08 -16.01
C TYR A 209 1.02 5.37 -17.35
N TRP A 210 2.08 5.08 -18.12
CA TRP A 210 1.98 4.11 -19.23
C TRP A 210 2.33 2.72 -18.70
N THR A 211 1.58 1.71 -19.13
CA THR A 211 1.63 0.35 -18.61
C THR A 211 1.39 -0.68 -19.71
N GLU A 212 2.18 -1.74 -19.70
CA GLU A 212 2.06 -2.94 -20.52
C GLU A 212 2.30 -4.18 -19.62
N PRO A 213 1.36 -4.50 -18.71
CA PRO A 213 1.53 -5.60 -17.75
C PRO A 213 1.74 -6.94 -18.44
N THR A 214 2.37 -7.89 -17.74
CA THR A 214 2.65 -9.24 -18.26
C THR A 214 1.38 -9.97 -18.71
N SER A 215 1.49 -10.85 -19.71
CA SER A 215 0.32 -11.43 -20.41
C SER A 215 -0.51 -12.43 -19.58
N ASP A 216 -0.09 -12.74 -18.36
CA ASP A 216 -0.84 -13.46 -17.34
C ASP A 216 -1.75 -12.53 -16.50
N CYS A 217 -1.66 -11.21 -16.68
CA CYS A 217 -2.51 -10.23 -16.01
C CYS A 217 -3.91 -10.16 -16.63
N VAL A 218 -4.94 -10.16 -15.78
CA VAL A 218 -6.34 -9.91 -16.13
C VAL A 218 -6.64 -8.44 -15.87
N VAL A 219 -6.69 -7.62 -16.91
CA VAL A 219 -7.00 -6.18 -16.82
C VAL A 219 -8.48 -6.00 -16.48
N LEU A 220 -8.77 -5.33 -15.36
CA LEU A 220 -10.12 -5.04 -14.87
C LEU A 220 -10.61 -3.64 -15.31
N ALA A 221 -9.71 -2.68 -15.43
CA ALA A 221 -10.01 -1.34 -15.93
C ALA A 221 -8.82 -0.70 -16.66
N ASN A 222 -9.10 0.09 -17.69
CA ASN A 222 -8.11 0.92 -18.37
C ASN A 222 -8.11 2.34 -17.78
N ALA A 223 -6.92 2.88 -17.53
CA ALA A 223 -6.69 4.29 -17.26
C ALA A 223 -6.80 5.12 -18.54
N GLN A 224 -7.76 6.05 -18.57
CA GLN A 224 -7.86 7.12 -19.56
C GLN A 224 -7.52 8.45 -18.89
N PRO A 225 -6.35 9.06 -19.17
CA PRO A 225 -6.04 10.42 -18.73
C PRO A 225 -7.04 11.43 -19.33
N LEU A 226 -7.42 12.43 -18.54
CA LEU A 226 -8.37 13.49 -18.90
C LEU A 226 -7.67 14.85 -19.06
N GLN A 227 -8.28 15.81 -19.75
CA GLN A 227 -7.70 17.14 -19.98
C GLN A 227 -7.64 18.04 -18.73
N GLY A 228 -8.41 17.70 -17.69
CA GLY A 228 -8.53 18.47 -16.46
C GLY A 228 -8.68 17.60 -15.22
N MET A 229 -9.05 18.22 -14.10
CA MET A 229 -9.12 17.63 -12.77
C MET A 229 -10.56 17.33 -12.32
N THR A 230 -11.44 16.92 -13.24
CA THR A 230 -12.84 16.54 -12.94
C THR A 230 -13.24 15.22 -13.62
N PRO A 231 -14.18 14.43 -13.08
CA PRO A 231 -14.62 13.16 -13.68
C PRO A 231 -15.23 13.28 -15.08
N ASP A 232 -15.83 14.43 -15.39
CA ASP A 232 -16.47 14.76 -16.67
C ASP A 232 -15.52 15.44 -17.68
N SER A 233 -14.27 15.73 -17.29
CA SER A 233 -13.26 16.27 -18.20
C SER A 233 -13.08 15.36 -19.43
N PRO A 234 -12.96 15.92 -20.66
CA PRO A 234 -12.78 15.10 -21.86
C PRO A 234 -11.44 14.34 -21.83
N PRO A 235 -11.30 13.21 -22.55
CA PRO A 235 -10.03 12.51 -22.71
C PRO A 235 -8.89 13.43 -23.15
N ALA A 236 -7.70 13.26 -22.56
CA ALA A 236 -6.53 14.05 -22.89
C ALA A 236 -6.13 13.85 -24.36
N GLU A 237 -5.90 14.95 -25.08
CA GLU A 237 -5.54 14.91 -26.50
C GLU A 237 -4.23 14.14 -26.71
N GLY A 238 -4.24 13.21 -27.66
CA GLY A 238 -3.10 12.31 -27.92
C GLY A 238 -2.80 11.29 -26.81
N LYS A 239 -3.74 11.05 -25.87
CA LYS A 239 -3.59 10.04 -24.81
C LYS A 239 -4.60 8.90 -24.98
N LEU A 240 -4.09 7.75 -25.40
CA LEU A 240 -4.85 6.50 -25.50
C LEU A 240 -4.98 5.83 -24.11
N PRO A 241 -6.04 5.04 -23.88
CA PRO A 241 -6.19 4.31 -22.63
C PRO A 241 -5.22 3.13 -22.55
N CYS A 242 -4.72 2.83 -21.34
CA CYS A 242 -3.82 1.71 -21.03
C CYS A 242 -4.21 1.04 -19.69
N PRO A 243 -3.75 -0.16 -19.34
CA PRO A 243 -4.17 -0.86 -18.11
C PRO A 243 -3.93 -0.07 -16.81
N GLY A 244 -5.01 0.29 -16.12
CA GLY A 244 -4.98 1.05 -14.86
C GLY A 244 -5.22 0.21 -13.61
N VAL A 245 -5.92 -0.93 -13.77
CA VAL A 245 -6.26 -1.88 -12.71
C VAL A 245 -6.21 -3.30 -13.29
N TRP A 246 -5.53 -4.23 -12.63
CA TRP A 246 -5.46 -5.63 -13.04
C TRP A 246 -5.27 -6.58 -11.86
N THR A 247 -5.55 -7.87 -12.10
CA THR A 247 -5.19 -8.96 -11.18
C THR A 247 -4.28 -9.97 -11.87
N ARG A 248 -3.50 -10.72 -11.07
CA ARG A 248 -2.69 -11.86 -11.54
C ARG A 248 -2.46 -12.86 -10.41
N SER A 249 -1.64 -13.87 -10.67
CA SER A 249 -1.01 -14.68 -9.61
C SER A 249 0.48 -14.83 -9.91
N TYR A 250 1.31 -14.70 -8.88
CA TYR A 250 2.73 -15.07 -8.95
C TYR A 250 2.93 -16.42 -8.26
N SER A 251 4.03 -17.11 -8.57
CA SER A 251 4.40 -18.37 -7.92
C SER A 251 5.72 -18.22 -7.17
N ASN A 252 5.84 -18.86 -6.00
CA ASN A 252 7.13 -19.02 -5.32
C ASN A 252 7.94 -20.19 -5.89
N ALA A 253 9.13 -20.42 -5.33
CA ALA A 253 10.03 -21.53 -5.71
C ALA A 253 9.45 -22.95 -5.54
N THR A 254 8.35 -23.12 -4.78
CA THR A 254 7.66 -24.42 -4.63
C THR A 254 6.41 -24.55 -5.52
N GLY A 255 6.13 -23.55 -6.38
CA GLY A 255 4.96 -23.53 -7.26
C GLY A 255 3.64 -23.19 -6.55
N LYS A 256 3.67 -22.76 -5.28
CA LYS A 256 2.51 -22.21 -4.59
C LYS A 256 2.22 -20.81 -5.17
N ALA A 257 0.97 -20.57 -5.55
CA ALA A 257 0.53 -19.29 -6.10
C ALA A 257 0.04 -18.30 -5.02
N GLY A 258 0.42 -17.03 -5.14
CA GLY A 258 -0.12 -15.91 -4.38
C GLY A 258 -1.01 -15.02 -5.26
N ARG A 259 -2.21 -14.67 -4.79
CA ARG A 259 -3.12 -13.74 -5.50
C ARG A 259 -2.55 -12.32 -5.49
N VAL A 260 -2.66 -11.61 -6.61
CA VAL A 260 -2.23 -10.21 -6.71
C VAL A 260 -3.30 -9.35 -7.35
N PHE A 261 -3.58 -8.21 -6.74
CA PHE A 261 -4.25 -7.07 -7.36
C PHE A 261 -3.24 -5.92 -7.48
N THR A 262 -3.27 -5.22 -8.61
CA THR A 262 -2.43 -4.04 -8.84
C THR A 262 -3.24 -2.90 -9.44
N THR A 263 -2.99 -1.68 -8.99
CA THR A 263 -3.41 -0.45 -9.67
C THR A 263 -2.29 0.58 -9.69
N THR A 264 -2.27 1.44 -10.71
CA THR A 264 -1.33 2.58 -10.82
C THR A 264 -1.86 3.88 -10.21
N TYR A 265 -2.88 3.78 -9.35
CA TYR A 265 -3.52 4.89 -8.60
C TYR A 265 -3.58 4.56 -7.10
N GLY A 266 -4.16 5.43 -6.28
CA GLY A 266 -4.24 5.24 -4.82
C GLY A 266 -3.85 6.43 -3.96
N ALA A 267 -3.59 7.60 -4.56
CA ALA A 267 -3.24 8.80 -3.82
C ALA A 267 -4.32 9.17 -2.80
N SER A 268 -3.99 9.94 -1.76
CA SER A 268 -4.93 10.20 -0.68
C SER A 268 -6.23 10.91 -1.13
N GLU A 269 -6.12 11.83 -2.08
CA GLU A 269 -7.29 12.44 -2.74
C GLU A 269 -8.07 11.45 -3.63
N ASP A 270 -7.45 10.38 -4.16
CA ASP A 270 -8.14 9.37 -4.98
C ASP A 270 -9.21 8.62 -4.16
N LEU A 271 -8.98 8.36 -2.87
CA LEU A 271 -9.92 7.67 -1.99
C LEU A 271 -11.20 8.48 -1.67
N LEU A 272 -11.24 9.77 -2.02
CA LEU A 272 -12.46 10.58 -1.90
C LEU A 272 -13.53 10.13 -2.90
N ASN A 273 -13.14 9.56 -4.04
CA ASN A 273 -14.05 8.94 -5.00
C ASN A 273 -14.59 7.61 -4.45
N GLU A 274 -15.91 7.49 -4.28
CA GLU A 274 -16.53 6.30 -3.68
C GLU A 274 -16.27 5.04 -4.50
N ASP A 275 -16.43 5.09 -5.83
CA ASP A 275 -16.19 3.94 -6.73
C ASP A 275 -14.75 3.41 -6.61
N PHE A 276 -13.76 4.30 -6.54
CA PHE A 276 -12.36 3.91 -6.35
C PHE A 276 -12.07 3.40 -4.94
N ARG A 277 -12.67 4.02 -3.90
CA ARG A 277 -12.58 3.51 -2.52
C ARG A 277 -13.19 2.11 -2.42
N ARG A 278 -14.34 1.88 -3.06
CA ARG A 278 -15.02 0.57 -3.16
C ARG A 278 -14.16 -0.46 -3.86
N LEU A 279 -13.59 -0.10 -5.01
CA LEU A 279 -12.62 -0.92 -5.76
C LEU A 279 -11.46 -1.39 -4.86
N MET A 280 -10.86 -0.47 -4.10
CA MET A 280 -9.72 -0.77 -3.24
C MET A 280 -10.07 -1.64 -2.03
N ILE A 281 -11.23 -1.43 -1.39
CA ILE A 281 -11.70 -2.30 -0.30
C ILE A 281 -12.04 -3.69 -0.85
N ASN A 282 -12.79 -3.78 -1.96
CA ASN A 282 -13.13 -5.04 -2.61
C ASN A 282 -11.87 -5.84 -3.05
N ALA A 283 -10.80 -5.15 -3.44
CA ALA A 283 -9.52 -5.77 -3.79
C ALA A 283 -8.84 -6.44 -2.59
N CYS A 284 -8.90 -5.86 -1.38
CA CYS A 284 -8.41 -6.48 -0.16
C CYS A 284 -9.18 -7.77 0.17
N PHE A 285 -10.52 -7.73 0.15
CA PHE A 285 -11.36 -8.93 0.32
C PHE A 285 -10.99 -10.04 -0.68
N TRP A 286 -10.91 -9.72 -1.97
CA TRP A 286 -10.55 -10.70 -3.01
C TRP A 286 -9.12 -11.23 -2.85
N ALA A 287 -8.14 -10.40 -2.47
CA ALA A 287 -6.77 -10.88 -2.27
C ALA A 287 -6.68 -11.83 -1.06
N CYS A 288 -7.42 -11.56 0.02
CA CYS A 288 -7.56 -12.43 1.19
C CYS A 288 -8.36 -13.73 0.93
N GLY A 289 -9.09 -13.85 -0.19
CA GLY A 289 -9.98 -14.99 -0.46
C GLY A 289 -11.37 -14.89 0.18
N ASP A 290 -11.86 -13.67 0.43
CA ASP A 290 -13.16 -13.34 1.02
C ASP A 290 -14.14 -12.73 -0.03
N GLU A 291 -14.01 -13.10 -1.31
CA GLU A 291 -14.82 -12.53 -2.41
C GLU A 291 -16.34 -12.81 -2.33
N ASP A 292 -16.75 -13.76 -1.48
CA ASP A 292 -18.14 -14.07 -1.15
C ASP A 292 -18.76 -13.00 -0.24
N GLN A 293 -17.98 -12.44 0.69
CA GLN A 293 -18.41 -11.39 1.61
C GLN A 293 -18.64 -10.05 0.91
N ILE A 294 -17.99 -9.79 -0.24
CA ILE A 294 -18.16 -8.55 -1.01
C ILE A 294 -19.61 -8.39 -1.48
N GLN A 295 -20.28 -7.32 -1.04
CA GLN A 295 -21.61 -6.89 -1.53
C GLN A 295 -21.51 -5.54 -2.26
N PRO A 296 -22.44 -5.20 -3.19
CA PRO A 296 -22.41 -3.92 -3.89
C PRO A 296 -22.52 -2.71 -2.96
N ASP A 297 -23.23 -2.86 -1.85
CA ASP A 297 -23.54 -1.87 -0.81
C ASP A 297 -22.67 -2.05 0.46
N LEU A 298 -21.55 -2.78 0.37
CA LEU A 298 -20.58 -2.94 1.45
C LEU A 298 -20.23 -1.58 2.08
N ASN A 299 -20.26 -1.49 3.42
CA ASN A 299 -19.92 -0.25 4.11
C ASN A 299 -18.43 0.11 3.91
N ILE A 300 -18.17 1.26 3.31
CA ILE A 300 -16.82 1.80 3.03
C ILE A 300 -16.68 3.24 3.51
N GLU A 301 -17.50 3.66 4.48
CA GLU A 301 -17.40 5.01 5.06
C GLU A 301 -16.11 5.19 5.86
N PHE A 302 -15.55 6.40 5.82
CA PHE A 302 -14.33 6.70 6.55
C PHE A 302 -14.55 6.64 8.06
N VAL A 303 -13.58 6.05 8.76
CA VAL A 303 -13.60 5.86 10.21
C VAL A 303 -12.75 6.93 10.86
N GLY A 304 -13.41 7.89 11.50
CA GLY A 304 -12.81 9.14 11.94
C GLY A 304 -12.53 10.13 10.79
N PRO A 305 -12.03 11.34 11.07
CA PRO A 305 -11.87 12.38 10.07
C PRO A 305 -10.77 12.05 9.04
N TYR A 306 -11.16 12.01 7.76
CA TYR A 306 -10.23 11.93 6.63
C TYR A 306 -10.24 13.25 5.84
N ASN A 307 -9.13 14.00 5.93
CA ASN A 307 -8.96 15.30 5.28
C ASN A 307 -7.58 15.31 4.60
N PRO A 308 -7.42 14.61 3.47
CA PRO A 308 -6.13 14.33 2.87
C PRO A 308 -5.39 15.61 2.47
N THR A 309 -4.05 15.58 2.52
CA THR A 309 -3.22 16.65 1.95
C THR A 309 -3.10 16.46 0.44
N THR A 310 -3.20 17.56 -0.32
CA THR A 310 -3.04 17.51 -1.78
C THR A 310 -1.68 16.95 -2.14
N PHE A 311 -1.66 15.85 -2.91
CA PHE A 311 -0.42 15.14 -3.14
C PHE A 311 0.56 15.96 -3.97
N LYS A 312 1.78 16.11 -3.45
CA LYS A 312 2.94 16.70 -4.13
C LYS A 312 4.23 16.16 -3.47
N PHE A 313 5.37 16.36 -4.11
CA PHE A 313 6.65 16.33 -3.40
C PHE A 313 6.62 17.41 -2.29
N ASN A 314 7.16 17.09 -1.11
CA ASN A 314 7.11 17.97 0.06
C ASN A 314 5.69 18.44 0.43
N GLY A 315 4.69 17.55 0.35
CA GLY A 315 3.30 17.83 0.76
C GLY A 315 2.82 17.12 2.03
N HIS A 316 3.69 16.38 2.70
CA HIS A 316 3.31 15.62 3.89
C HIS A 316 3.16 16.51 5.14
N ARG A 317 2.31 16.08 6.08
CA ARG A 317 2.28 16.63 7.45
C ARG A 317 3.53 16.20 8.21
N ARG A 318 4.21 17.15 8.84
CA ARG A 318 5.42 16.94 9.67
C ARG A 318 5.05 16.81 11.14
N GLU A 319 5.98 16.37 11.98
CA GLU A 319 5.80 16.31 13.45
C GLU A 319 4.70 15.29 13.88
N VAL A 320 4.35 14.33 13.00
CA VAL A 320 3.33 13.29 13.25
C VAL A 320 3.99 11.96 13.62
N LEU A 321 3.61 11.38 14.76
CA LEU A 321 3.96 10.02 15.15
C LEU A 321 2.85 9.04 14.70
N PRO A 322 3.15 7.75 14.42
CA PRO A 322 2.12 6.74 14.17
C PRO A 322 1.07 6.66 15.28
N SER A 323 1.48 6.89 16.54
CA SER A 323 0.61 6.94 17.72
C SER A 323 -0.37 8.11 17.75
N ASP A 324 -0.14 9.23 17.05
CA ASP A 324 -1.13 10.31 16.89
C ASP A 324 -2.40 9.79 16.16
N LEU A 325 -2.27 8.72 15.37
CA LEU A 325 -3.32 8.16 14.52
C LEU A 325 -4.09 7.00 15.17
N ALA A 326 -3.73 6.59 16.39
CA ALA A 326 -4.21 5.35 17.03
C ALA A 326 -5.72 5.32 17.36
N GLY A 327 -6.34 6.47 17.62
CA GLY A 327 -7.78 6.52 17.92
C GLY A 327 -8.64 6.35 16.67
N TRP A 328 -9.73 5.58 16.76
CA TRP A 328 -10.72 5.44 15.68
C TRP A 328 -11.23 6.80 15.16
N GLU A 329 -11.44 7.75 16.09
CA GLU A 329 -11.90 9.12 15.79
C GLU A 329 -10.74 10.14 15.66
N SER A 330 -9.48 9.71 15.81
CA SER A 330 -8.32 10.60 15.56
C SER A 330 -8.29 10.97 14.07
N PRO A 331 -8.07 12.24 13.71
CA PRO A 331 -7.91 12.61 12.30
C PRO A 331 -6.71 11.89 11.70
N ILE A 332 -6.88 11.31 10.52
CA ILE A 332 -5.75 10.77 9.76
C ILE A 332 -4.94 11.98 9.27
N MET A 333 -3.68 12.04 9.71
CA MET A 333 -2.79 13.20 9.56
C MET A 333 -3.39 14.51 10.13
N PRO A 334 -3.24 14.77 11.44
CA PRO A 334 -3.95 15.85 12.13
C PRO A 334 -3.76 17.23 11.49
N ILE A 335 -4.87 17.90 11.16
CA ILE A 335 -4.87 19.19 10.45
C ILE A 335 -4.16 20.33 11.18
N THR A 336 -3.92 20.17 12.49
CA THR A 336 -3.17 21.07 13.37
C THR A 336 -1.65 20.98 13.20
N LYS A 337 -1.15 19.88 12.63
CA LYS A 337 0.28 19.66 12.37
C LYS A 337 0.70 20.38 11.08
N PRO A 338 1.90 20.97 10.99
CA PRO A 338 2.31 21.74 9.81
C PRO A 338 2.49 20.84 8.58
N VAL A 339 2.23 21.38 7.40
CA VAL A 339 2.58 20.75 6.12
C VAL A 339 4.05 21.08 5.78
N SER A 340 4.67 20.30 4.90
CA SER A 340 5.92 20.68 4.22
C SER A 340 5.66 21.69 3.09
N GLU A 341 6.66 22.55 2.81
CA GLU A 341 6.62 23.58 1.76
C GLU A 341 7.15 23.06 0.42
#